data_AF-A0A831LG87-F1
#
_entry.id   AF-A0A831LG87-F1
#
_cell.length_a   1.000
_cell.length_b   1.000
_cell.length_c   1.000
_cell.angle_alpha   90.00
_cell.angle_beta   90.00
_cell.angle_gamma   90.00
#
_symmetry.space_group_name_H-M   'P 1'
#
loop_
_entity.id
_entity.type
_entity.pdbx_description
1 polymer ?
#
loop_
_entity_poly.entity_id
_entity_poly.type
_entity_poly.pdbx_seq_one_letter_code
_entity_poly.pdbx_strand_id
1 'polypeptide(L)'
;MYKRVFSLFIILIFTGLTLFSQTSTRWRGPNGNGFYNETGLLKQWPANGPEIIWHFDGLGEGHSSPAFANDMIYLTGMEGTTGYVYALSTFGGLKWKVPYGEEFHESYPGARSTPVIAGDLMYVYSGHGVLTCMDASNGEIKWRKDVFKDFDGKNIRWGVTETPVVDGDLIFITPGGRRNNVVALNRFNGNLVWSSPGKGELSAYCTPLLIELPSRKLLVSMTADHIIGLDAKDGKMLWSHPQTNRWQVHANTPIYHDGGLFCFSGYGQGGVKLELNADGSSVKKAWFNDKLDNRIGGMVLIDGYLYGSGDNNRQWRAVDWKTGEEKYASTDIGKGVVVAADGMLYCYSDRGELGLAEATPAGFNLVSQTKVELGTGQHWSHPVINDGRLYLRHGNTLIAYKIK
;
A
#
# COMPACT_ATOMS: atom_id res chain seq x y z
N MET A 1 74.70 30.13 3.55
CA MET A 1 74.07 28.91 4.09
C MET A 1 72.56 29.12 4.07
N TYR A 2 71.88 28.86 2.95
CA TYR A 2 70.44 29.10 2.78
C TYR A 2 69.69 27.77 2.74
N LYS A 3 68.87 27.51 3.77
CA LYS A 3 68.03 26.32 3.92
C LYS A 3 66.85 26.41 2.94
N ARG A 4 66.69 25.40 2.08
CA ARG A 4 65.46 25.17 1.30
C ARG A 4 64.43 24.48 2.20
N VAL A 5 63.28 25.11 2.41
CA VAL A 5 62.12 24.50 3.05
C VAL A 5 61.27 23.88 1.95
N PHE A 6 61.12 22.56 1.98
CA PHE A 6 60.18 21.83 1.13
C PHE A 6 58.82 21.80 1.83
N SER A 7 57.82 22.49 1.27
CA SER A 7 56.44 22.39 1.72
C SER A 7 55.78 21.17 1.07
N LEU A 8 55.41 20.19 1.90
CA LEU A 8 54.65 19.00 1.49
C LEU A 8 53.17 19.39 1.37
N PHE A 9 52.60 19.33 0.16
CA PHE A 9 51.16 19.47 -0.06
C PHE A 9 50.48 18.11 0.18
N ILE A 10 49.67 18.00 1.23
CA ILE A 10 48.81 16.84 1.48
C ILE A 10 47.52 17.04 0.69
N ILE A 11 47.28 16.19 -0.32
CA ILE A 11 46.02 16.13 -1.05
C ILE A 11 45.05 15.26 -0.25
N LEU A 12 44.04 15.88 0.37
CA LEU A 12 42.91 15.17 0.98
C LEU A 12 41.98 14.67 -0.13
N ILE A 13 41.96 13.35 -0.35
CA ILE A 13 40.97 12.69 -1.20
C ILE A 13 39.68 12.59 -0.39
N PHE A 14 38.71 13.48 -0.65
CA PHE A 14 37.33 13.30 -0.18
C PHE A 14 36.69 12.17 -0.99
N THR A 15 36.71 10.96 -0.45
CA THR A 15 35.78 9.89 -0.89
C THR A 15 34.37 10.33 -0.54
N GLY A 16 33.62 10.80 -1.53
CA GLY A 16 32.19 11.07 -1.39
C GLY A 16 31.47 9.78 -1.06
N LEU A 17 31.13 9.58 0.21
CA LEU A 17 30.13 8.59 0.60
C LEU A 17 28.80 9.08 0.04
N THR A 18 28.37 8.51 -1.09
CA THR A 18 26.98 8.58 -1.49
C THR A 18 26.18 7.80 -0.45
N LEU A 19 25.64 8.52 0.53
CA LEU A 19 24.58 7.99 1.38
C LEU A 19 23.38 7.75 0.47
N PHE A 20 23.23 6.52 -0.01
CA PHE A 20 21.96 6.08 -0.54
C PHE A 20 20.99 6.06 0.64
N SER A 21 20.15 7.08 0.72
CA SER A 21 18.96 6.99 1.57
C SER A 21 18.15 5.82 1.04
N GLN A 22 18.14 4.72 1.78
CA GLN A 22 17.32 3.57 1.42
C GLN A 22 15.87 4.02 1.47
N THR A 23 15.23 4.06 0.30
CA THR A 23 13.82 4.41 0.20
C THR A 23 13.02 3.35 0.94
N SER A 24 12.10 3.78 1.81
CA SER A 24 11.27 2.84 2.56
C SER A 24 10.40 2.01 1.61
N THR A 25 10.10 0.77 1.99
CA THR A 25 9.09 -0.01 1.28
C THR A 25 7.74 0.69 1.32
N ARG A 26 6.90 0.45 0.32
CA ARG A 26 5.56 1.02 0.22
C ARG A 26 4.55 -0.07 -0.10
N TRP A 27 3.36 0.06 0.47
CA TRP A 27 2.17 -0.71 0.09
C TRP A 27 1.91 -0.56 -1.41
N ARG A 28 1.51 -1.63 -2.10
CA ARG A 28 1.29 -1.62 -3.57
C ARG A 28 2.51 -1.19 -4.40
N GLY A 29 3.69 -1.66 -4.02
CA GLY A 29 4.90 -1.55 -4.85
C GLY A 29 5.65 -0.23 -4.69
N PRO A 30 6.74 -0.02 -5.45
CA PRO A 30 7.72 1.03 -5.20
C PRO A 30 7.14 2.45 -5.16
N ASN A 31 6.06 2.70 -5.92
CA ASN A 31 5.43 4.01 -6.03
C ASN A 31 4.13 4.14 -5.24
N GLY A 32 3.66 3.10 -4.54
CA GLY A 32 2.41 3.17 -3.78
C GLY A 32 1.12 2.96 -4.57
N ASN A 33 1.20 2.66 -5.86
CA ASN A 33 0.07 2.74 -6.81
C ASN A 33 -0.30 1.42 -7.49
N GLY A 34 0.42 0.33 -7.22
CA GLY A 34 0.20 -0.99 -7.82
C GLY A 34 0.85 -1.17 -9.18
N PHE A 35 1.63 -0.20 -9.66
CA PHE A 35 2.47 -0.32 -10.85
C PHE A 35 3.90 -0.69 -10.45
N TYR A 36 4.44 -1.74 -11.09
CA TYR A 36 5.79 -2.23 -10.91
C TYR A 36 6.61 -2.01 -12.19
N ASN A 37 7.83 -1.50 -12.04
CA ASN A 37 8.67 -1.05 -13.16
C ASN A 37 9.40 -2.19 -13.90
N GLU A 38 9.14 -3.45 -13.55
CA GLU A 38 9.81 -4.59 -14.17
C GLU A 38 9.45 -4.74 -15.64
N THR A 39 10.40 -5.26 -16.41
CA THR A 39 10.30 -5.46 -17.86
C THR A 39 10.83 -6.83 -18.27
N GLY A 40 10.42 -7.30 -19.45
CA GLY A 40 10.75 -8.62 -19.97
C GLY A 40 10.01 -9.74 -19.24
N LEU A 41 8.82 -9.44 -18.72
CA LEU A 41 7.92 -10.39 -18.08
C LEU A 41 7.11 -11.16 -19.13
N LEU A 42 6.67 -12.37 -18.77
CA LEU A 42 5.81 -13.20 -19.59
C LEU A 42 4.53 -12.45 -19.97
N LYS A 43 4.23 -12.39 -21.28
CA LYS A 43 2.97 -11.85 -21.82
C LYS A 43 1.86 -12.87 -21.89
N GLN A 44 2.20 -14.14 -21.78
CA GLN A 44 1.30 -15.27 -21.78
C GLN A 44 1.87 -16.35 -20.86
N TRP A 45 1.01 -16.99 -20.09
CA TRP A 45 1.39 -18.12 -19.24
C TRP A 45 1.10 -19.46 -19.93
N PRO A 46 1.74 -20.55 -19.48
CA PRO A 46 1.27 -21.91 -19.80
C PRO A 46 -0.20 -22.11 -19.43
N ALA A 47 -0.85 -23.13 -20.01
CA ALA A 47 -2.28 -23.40 -19.81
C ALA A 47 -2.68 -23.60 -18.33
N ASN A 48 -1.76 -24.09 -17.49
CA ASN A 48 -1.98 -24.28 -16.06
C ASN A 48 -1.58 -23.06 -15.20
N GLY A 49 -1.23 -21.94 -15.83
CA GLY A 49 -0.67 -20.76 -15.18
C GLY A 49 0.86 -20.75 -15.13
N PRO A 50 1.44 -19.68 -14.54
CA PRO A 50 2.88 -19.55 -14.39
C PRO A 50 3.42 -20.60 -13.41
N GLU A 51 4.66 -21.00 -13.59
CA GLU A 51 5.33 -22.01 -12.74
C GLU A 51 5.42 -21.51 -11.28
N ILE A 52 4.97 -22.33 -10.32
CA ILE A 52 5.25 -22.10 -8.90
C ILE A 52 6.69 -22.56 -8.63
N ILE A 53 7.56 -21.61 -8.28
CA ILE A 53 8.97 -21.89 -7.95
C ILE A 53 9.15 -22.30 -6.48
N TRP A 54 8.32 -21.76 -5.59
CA TRP A 54 8.19 -22.20 -4.19
C TRP A 54 6.92 -21.63 -3.56
N HIS A 55 6.50 -22.22 -2.45
CA HIS A 55 5.51 -21.64 -1.54
C HIS A 55 6.00 -21.80 -0.09
N PHE A 56 5.49 -20.95 0.79
CA PHE A 56 5.69 -21.03 2.22
C PHE A 56 4.33 -21.07 2.92
N ASP A 57 4.05 -22.15 3.64
CA ASP A 57 2.84 -22.33 4.44
C ASP A 57 3.10 -21.99 5.92
N GLY A 58 2.02 -21.72 6.66
CA GLY A 58 2.10 -21.46 8.10
C GLY A 58 2.30 -19.98 8.46
N LEU A 59 1.91 -19.05 7.58
CA LEU A 59 1.86 -17.62 7.88
C LEU A 59 0.73 -17.24 8.85
N GLY A 60 -0.16 -18.17 9.20
CA GLY A 60 -1.36 -17.87 9.98
C GLY A 60 -2.38 -17.02 9.21
N GLU A 61 -3.41 -16.56 9.92
CA GLU A 61 -4.51 -15.78 9.33
C GLU A 61 -4.05 -14.36 8.95
N GLY A 62 -4.46 -13.91 7.78
CA GLY A 62 -4.21 -12.53 7.36
C GLY A 62 -4.21 -12.31 5.86
N HIS A 63 -4.04 -11.05 5.49
CA HIS A 63 -4.18 -10.54 4.13
C HIS A 63 -3.03 -9.61 3.70
N SER A 64 -2.03 -9.36 4.55
CA SER A 64 -0.94 -8.44 4.21
C SER A 64 -0.12 -8.92 3.01
N SER A 65 0.26 -7.97 2.17
CA SER A 65 1.17 -8.20 1.04
C SER A 65 2.62 -8.32 1.51
N PRO A 66 3.45 -9.10 0.81
CA PRO A 66 4.87 -9.21 1.12
C PRO A 66 5.61 -7.89 0.86
N ALA A 67 6.44 -7.48 1.82
CA ALA A 67 7.38 -6.37 1.66
C ALA A 67 8.80 -6.91 1.43
N PHE A 68 9.50 -6.36 0.43
CA PHE A 68 10.84 -6.78 0.04
C PHE A 68 11.85 -5.72 0.46
N ALA A 69 12.80 -6.09 1.31
CA ALA A 69 13.91 -5.24 1.73
C ALA A 69 15.01 -6.10 2.34
N ASN A 70 16.26 -5.62 2.32
CA ASN A 70 17.40 -6.25 3.01
C ASN A 70 17.53 -7.75 2.69
N ASP A 71 17.36 -8.11 1.41
CA ASP A 71 17.39 -9.49 0.89
C ASP A 71 16.41 -10.48 1.56
N MET A 72 15.34 -9.94 2.14
CA MET A 72 14.29 -10.67 2.83
C MET A 72 12.90 -10.28 2.35
N ILE A 73 11.96 -11.18 2.61
CA ILE A 73 10.52 -10.98 2.42
C ILE A 73 9.88 -10.93 3.81
N TYR A 74 9.12 -9.87 4.07
CA TYR A 74 8.45 -9.65 5.35
C TYR A 74 6.93 -9.68 5.19
N LEU A 75 6.26 -10.44 6.05
CA LEU A 75 4.80 -10.53 6.12
C LEU A 75 4.33 -10.50 7.58
N THR A 76 3.08 -10.11 7.77
CA THR A 76 2.39 -10.22 9.06
C THR A 76 1.35 -11.32 9.00
N GLY A 77 1.12 -12.02 10.11
CA GLY A 77 0.08 -13.03 10.19
C GLY A 77 -0.31 -13.33 11.62
N MET A 78 -1.46 -13.95 11.81
CA MET A 78 -2.03 -14.16 13.14
C MET A 78 -2.15 -15.64 13.46
N GLU A 79 -1.73 -16.02 14.66
CA GLU A 79 -1.96 -17.34 15.23
C GLU A 79 -2.68 -17.18 16.57
N GLY A 80 -3.88 -17.76 16.69
CA GLY A 80 -4.78 -17.48 17.80
C GLY A 80 -5.18 -16.00 17.78
N THR A 81 -4.81 -15.26 18.82
CA THR A 81 -5.03 -13.80 18.89
C THR A 81 -3.73 -12.99 18.73
N THR A 82 -2.59 -13.67 18.52
CA THR A 82 -1.28 -13.03 18.46
C THR A 82 -0.86 -12.78 17.02
N GLY A 83 -0.53 -11.54 16.70
CA GLY A 83 0.12 -11.15 15.46
C GLY A 83 1.63 -11.41 15.51
N TYR A 84 2.16 -11.93 14.40
CA TYR A 84 3.56 -12.24 14.17
C TYR A 84 4.06 -11.55 12.91
N VAL A 85 5.33 -11.16 12.91
CA VAL A 85 6.09 -10.90 11.69
C VAL A 85 6.82 -12.18 11.31
N TYR A 86 6.74 -12.54 10.03
CA TYR A 86 7.52 -13.59 9.39
C TYR A 86 8.53 -12.94 8.46
N ALA A 87 9.81 -13.26 8.62
CA ALA A 87 10.85 -12.92 7.66
C ALA A 87 11.30 -14.18 6.94
N LEU A 88 11.21 -14.18 5.62
CA LEU A 88 11.59 -15.27 4.74
C LEU A 88 12.80 -14.86 3.90
N SER A 89 13.61 -15.82 3.46
CA SER A 89 14.51 -15.58 2.34
C SER A 89 13.71 -15.37 1.05
N THR A 90 14.35 -14.77 0.06
CA THR A 90 13.82 -14.68 -1.31
C THR A 90 13.62 -16.04 -2.00
N PHE A 91 14.06 -17.13 -1.37
CA PHE A 91 13.87 -18.52 -1.80
C PHE A 91 12.81 -19.28 -0.99
N GLY A 92 12.05 -18.59 -0.13
CA GLY A 92 10.90 -19.16 0.59
C GLY A 92 11.20 -19.80 1.96
N GLY A 93 12.46 -19.77 2.42
CA GLY A 93 12.82 -20.34 3.72
C GLY A 93 12.61 -19.35 4.87
N LEU A 94 11.94 -19.78 5.94
CA LEU A 94 11.79 -18.97 7.16
C LEU A 94 13.16 -18.64 7.78
N LYS A 95 13.40 -17.35 8.04
CA LYS A 95 14.59 -16.85 8.73
C LYS A 95 14.31 -16.59 10.19
N TRP A 96 13.21 -15.90 10.48
CA TRP A 96 12.74 -15.69 11.84
C TRP A 96 11.25 -15.38 11.85
N LYS A 97 10.66 -15.59 13.04
CA LYS A 97 9.26 -15.28 13.35
C LYS A 97 9.21 -14.66 14.75
N VAL A 98 8.63 -13.48 14.89
CA VAL A 98 8.56 -12.76 16.17
C VAL A 98 7.15 -12.19 16.41
N PRO A 99 6.56 -12.36 17.61
CA PRO A 99 5.27 -11.77 17.94
C PRO A 99 5.37 -10.25 18.12
N TYR A 100 4.43 -9.50 17.55
CA TYR A 100 4.32 -8.05 17.75
C TYR A 100 3.18 -7.64 18.69
N GLY A 101 2.32 -8.57 19.11
CA GLY A 101 1.24 -8.31 20.07
C GLY A 101 -0.10 -8.84 19.60
N GLU A 102 -1.17 -8.35 20.21
CA GLU A 102 -2.55 -8.74 19.86
C GLU A 102 -2.94 -8.21 18.47
N GLU A 103 -3.66 -9.05 17.73
CA GLU A 103 -4.18 -8.76 16.40
C GLU A 103 -5.70 -8.99 16.35
N PHE A 104 -6.36 -8.37 15.38
CA PHE A 104 -7.80 -8.40 15.23
C PHE A 104 -8.30 -9.80 14.86
N HIS A 105 -9.06 -10.38 15.79
CA HIS A 105 -9.48 -11.78 15.77
C HIS A 105 -11.01 -11.96 15.77
N GLU A 106 -11.77 -10.89 15.49
CA GLU A 106 -13.24 -10.97 15.37
C GLU A 106 -13.66 -11.30 13.92
N SER A 107 -14.42 -10.43 13.26
CA SER A 107 -14.92 -10.67 11.91
C SER A 107 -13.83 -10.52 10.84
N TYR A 108 -13.65 -11.55 10.01
CA TYR A 108 -12.56 -11.63 9.01
C TYR A 108 -11.16 -11.59 9.63
N PRO A 109 -10.85 -12.49 10.58
CA PRO A 109 -9.67 -12.40 11.44
C PRO A 109 -8.34 -12.38 10.64
N GLY A 110 -7.31 -11.78 11.24
CA GLY A 110 -5.94 -11.87 10.74
C GLY A 110 -5.24 -10.52 10.52
N ALA A 111 -3.93 -10.59 10.32
CA ALA A 111 -3.09 -9.41 10.10
C ALA A 111 -3.25 -8.86 8.68
N ARG A 112 -3.49 -7.56 8.53
CA ARG A 112 -3.85 -6.94 7.24
C ARG A 112 -2.87 -5.88 6.76
N SER A 113 -2.27 -5.13 7.67
CA SER A 113 -1.29 -4.10 7.32
C SER A 113 0.02 -4.74 6.84
N THR A 114 0.51 -4.31 5.67
CA THR A 114 1.85 -4.69 5.19
C THR A 114 2.93 -3.98 6.01
N PRO A 115 3.98 -4.70 6.46
CA PRO A 115 5.14 -4.09 7.12
C PRO A 115 5.83 -3.05 6.25
N VAL A 116 6.28 -1.96 6.86
CA VAL A 116 7.09 -0.93 6.22
C VAL A 116 8.52 -1.06 6.70
N ILE A 117 9.48 -1.22 5.79
CA ILE A 117 10.91 -1.29 6.12
C ILE A 117 11.55 0.02 5.66
N ALA A 118 12.25 0.71 6.56
CA ALA A 118 12.95 1.96 6.28
C ALA A 118 14.36 1.92 6.92
N GLY A 119 15.34 1.48 6.14
CA GLY A 119 16.67 1.14 6.65
C GLY A 119 16.62 -0.14 7.47
N ASP A 120 17.20 -0.08 8.66
CA ASP A 120 17.23 -1.21 9.61
C ASP A 120 15.97 -1.33 10.47
N LEU A 121 15.00 -0.44 10.29
CA LEU A 121 13.76 -0.43 11.09
C LEU A 121 12.56 -0.90 10.28
N MET A 122 11.69 -1.65 10.94
CA MET A 122 10.41 -2.13 10.44
C MET A 122 9.26 -1.57 11.28
N TYR A 123 8.17 -1.20 10.62
CA TYR A 123 6.94 -0.71 11.25
C TYR A 123 5.77 -1.61 10.92
N VAL A 124 5.06 -2.04 11.96
CA VAL A 124 3.86 -2.87 11.87
C VAL A 124 2.73 -2.19 12.61
N TYR A 125 1.55 -2.11 11.98
CA TYR A 125 0.35 -1.53 12.58
C TYR A 125 -0.73 -2.59 12.72
N SER A 126 -1.05 -2.94 13.96
CA SER A 126 -2.06 -3.97 14.25
C SER A 126 -3.48 -3.44 14.03
N GLY A 127 -4.42 -4.36 13.82
CA GLY A 127 -5.85 -4.08 13.73
C GLY A 127 -6.50 -3.59 15.03
N HIS A 128 -5.72 -3.48 16.11
CA HIS A 128 -6.10 -2.85 17.37
C HIS A 128 -5.45 -1.47 17.59
N GLY A 129 -4.80 -0.90 16.57
CA GLY A 129 -4.25 0.45 16.69
C GLY A 129 -2.90 0.50 17.42
N VAL A 130 -2.11 -0.58 17.40
CA VAL A 130 -0.77 -0.56 17.99
C VAL A 130 0.27 -0.48 16.87
N LEU A 131 0.99 0.64 16.82
CA LEU A 131 2.16 0.81 15.97
C LEU A 131 3.40 0.29 16.70
N THR A 132 4.06 -0.69 16.10
CA THR A 132 5.27 -1.32 16.63
C THR A 132 6.44 -1.03 15.69
N CYS A 133 7.54 -0.49 16.24
CA CYS A 133 8.82 -0.40 15.56
C CYS A 133 9.71 -1.56 16.00
N MET A 134 10.31 -2.23 15.04
CA MET A 134 11.14 -3.42 15.23
C MET A 134 12.45 -3.27 14.46
N ASP A 135 13.48 -3.98 14.90
CA ASP A 135 14.67 -4.24 14.11
C ASP A 135 14.30 -5.12 12.90
N ALA A 136 14.62 -4.68 11.68
CA ALA A 136 14.31 -5.45 10.48
C ALA A 136 15.20 -6.69 10.33
N SER A 137 16.35 -6.76 11.02
CA SER A 137 17.27 -7.90 10.91
C SER A 137 16.86 -9.10 11.76
N ASN A 138 16.27 -8.85 12.94
CA ASN A 138 16.01 -9.88 13.95
C ASN A 138 14.61 -9.80 14.60
N GLY A 139 13.82 -8.77 14.30
CA GLY A 139 12.47 -8.57 14.85
C GLY A 139 12.42 -8.02 16.28
N GLU A 140 13.54 -7.60 16.88
CA GLU A 140 13.55 -7.02 18.22
C GLU A 140 12.71 -5.73 18.25
N ILE A 141 11.75 -5.66 19.17
CA ILE A 141 10.91 -4.46 19.35
C ILE A 141 11.75 -3.32 19.93
N LYS A 142 11.83 -2.20 19.22
CA LYS A 142 12.52 -0.98 19.69
C LYS A 142 11.58 -0.06 20.46
N TRP A 143 10.35 0.10 19.99
CA TRP A 143 9.30 0.85 20.68
C TRP A 143 7.90 0.45 20.19
N ARG A 144 6.89 0.77 21.00
CA ARG A 144 5.46 0.60 20.68
C ARG A 144 4.66 1.85 21.04
N LYS A 145 3.60 2.09 20.28
CA LYS A 145 2.65 3.19 20.47
C LYS A 145 1.23 2.66 20.29
N ASP A 146 0.40 2.75 21.32
CA ASP A 146 -1.04 2.54 21.22
C ASP A 146 -1.69 3.84 20.75
N VAL A 147 -1.99 3.93 19.46
CA VAL A 147 -2.46 5.18 18.85
C VAL A 147 -3.92 5.46 19.21
N PHE A 148 -4.71 4.46 19.59
CA PHE A 148 -6.07 4.69 20.04
C PHE A 148 -6.09 5.31 21.43
N LYS A 149 -5.30 4.78 22.34
CA LYS A 149 -5.16 5.32 23.70
C LYS A 149 -4.54 6.72 23.69
N ASP A 150 -3.44 6.90 22.96
CA ASP A 150 -2.67 8.15 23.01
C ASP A 150 -3.32 9.29 22.22
N PHE A 151 -4.09 8.97 21.18
CA PHE A 151 -4.61 9.95 20.22
C PHE A 151 -6.13 9.86 20.04
N ASP A 152 -6.85 9.55 21.13
CA ASP A 152 -8.31 9.51 21.21
C ASP A 152 -9.02 8.76 20.07
N GLY A 153 -8.30 7.83 19.44
CA GLY A 153 -8.77 6.98 18.37
C GLY A 153 -9.66 5.87 18.88
N LYS A 154 -10.35 5.20 17.96
CA LYS A 154 -11.22 4.07 18.26
C LYS A 154 -11.07 3.03 17.19
N ASN A 155 -11.20 1.77 17.60
CA ASN A 155 -11.28 0.70 16.62
C ASN A 155 -12.56 0.83 15.78
N ILE A 156 -12.47 0.34 14.56
CA ILE A 156 -13.53 0.34 13.56
C ILE A 156 -14.05 -1.08 13.37
N ARG A 157 -15.19 -1.22 12.68
CA ARG A 157 -16.03 -2.42 12.68
C ARG A 157 -15.30 -3.74 12.38
N TRP A 158 -14.27 -3.70 11.54
CA TRP A 158 -13.51 -4.86 11.10
C TRP A 158 -12.00 -4.78 11.43
N GLY A 159 -11.67 -4.01 12.47
CA GLY A 159 -10.28 -3.72 12.82
C GLY A 159 -9.69 -2.62 11.94
N VAL A 160 -8.84 -1.76 12.48
CA VAL A 160 -8.15 -0.77 11.63
C VAL A 160 -7.22 -1.48 10.66
N THR A 161 -7.07 -0.92 9.46
CA THR A 161 -6.04 -1.38 8.51
C THR A 161 -5.46 -0.15 7.84
N GLU A 162 -4.16 0.00 7.97
CA GLU A 162 -3.42 1.11 7.37
C GLU A 162 -1.97 0.65 7.34
N THR A 163 -1.38 0.51 6.16
CA THR A 163 0.09 0.49 6.08
C THR A 163 0.58 1.92 6.35
N PRO A 164 1.40 2.15 7.40
CA PRO A 164 1.90 3.49 7.72
C PRO A 164 2.71 4.09 6.57
N VAL A 165 2.74 5.40 6.47
CA VAL A 165 3.58 6.09 5.47
C VAL A 165 4.80 6.67 6.15
N VAL A 166 5.99 6.31 5.67
CA VAL A 166 7.27 6.86 6.15
C VAL A 166 7.80 7.88 5.16
N ASP A 167 8.19 9.06 5.67
CA ASP A 167 8.89 10.10 4.91
C ASP A 167 9.99 10.72 5.77
N GLY A 168 11.25 10.47 5.42
CA GLY A 168 12.40 10.87 6.24
C GLY A 168 12.30 10.31 7.66
N ASP A 169 12.15 11.18 8.64
CA ASP A 169 12.07 10.83 10.07
C ASP A 169 10.63 10.71 10.58
N LEU A 170 9.64 10.92 9.72
CA LEU A 170 8.23 10.91 10.08
C LEU A 170 7.56 9.60 9.70
N ILE A 171 6.60 9.19 10.52
CA ILE A 171 5.61 8.17 10.22
C ILE A 171 4.21 8.78 10.37
N PHE A 172 3.39 8.68 9.32
CA PHE A 172 2.02 9.17 9.30
C PHE A 172 1.04 8.03 9.53
N ILE A 173 0.07 8.26 10.43
CA ILE A 173 -1.02 7.32 10.74
C ILE A 173 -2.34 8.08 10.92
N THR A 174 -3.46 7.41 10.71
CA THR A 174 -4.83 7.90 10.91
C THR A 174 -5.50 7.18 12.10
N PRO A 175 -5.29 7.62 13.36
CA PRO A 175 -5.96 7.02 14.52
C PRO A 175 -7.49 7.15 14.50
N GLY A 176 -8.02 8.15 13.77
CA GLY A 176 -9.46 8.38 13.72
C GLY A 176 -10.04 9.04 14.98
N GLY A 177 -9.21 9.76 15.75
CA GLY A 177 -9.63 10.53 16.92
C GLY A 177 -10.36 11.81 16.55
N ARG A 178 -11.13 12.39 17.49
CA ARG A 178 -11.82 13.68 17.28
C ARG A 178 -10.84 14.85 17.33
N ARG A 179 -9.83 14.78 18.19
CA ARG A 179 -8.80 15.81 18.34
C ARG A 179 -7.52 15.44 17.60
N ASN A 180 -7.21 14.16 17.54
CA ASN A 180 -6.03 13.62 16.88
C ASN A 180 -6.44 12.63 15.78
N ASN A 181 -7.01 13.18 14.71
CA ASN A 181 -7.58 12.42 13.62
C ASN A 181 -6.50 11.80 12.72
N VAL A 182 -5.47 12.60 12.43
CA VAL A 182 -4.25 12.21 11.71
C VAL A 182 -3.07 12.71 12.52
N VAL A 183 -2.01 11.89 12.63
CA VAL A 183 -0.80 12.24 13.39
C VAL A 183 0.45 11.96 12.56
N ALA A 184 1.50 12.73 12.83
CA ALA A 184 2.87 12.38 12.47
C ALA A 184 3.66 12.12 13.74
N LEU A 185 4.37 10.99 13.75
CA LEU A 185 5.27 10.62 14.83
C LEU A 185 6.71 10.60 14.32
N ASN A 186 7.66 10.79 15.23
CA ASN A 186 9.06 10.54 14.96
C ASN A 186 9.26 9.02 14.87
N ARG A 187 9.74 8.52 13.74
CA ARG A 187 9.84 7.08 13.47
C ARG A 187 10.85 6.36 14.35
N PHE A 188 11.81 7.06 14.96
CA PHE A 188 12.85 6.42 15.78
C PHE A 188 12.43 6.18 17.22
N ASN A 189 11.49 6.96 17.76
CA ASN A 189 11.08 6.85 19.16
C ASN A 189 9.56 6.89 19.39
N GLY A 190 8.76 7.05 18.33
CA GLY A 190 7.32 7.11 18.39
C GLY A 190 6.76 8.39 19.01
N ASN A 191 7.57 9.40 19.31
CA ASN A 191 7.07 10.64 19.90
C ASN A 191 6.24 11.43 18.89
N LEU A 192 5.18 12.07 19.38
CA LEU A 192 4.34 12.94 18.57
C LEU A 192 5.16 14.12 18.04
N VAL A 193 5.08 14.35 16.72
CA VAL A 193 5.65 15.55 16.07
C VAL A 193 4.55 16.57 15.84
N TRP A 194 3.46 16.15 15.22
CA TRP A 194 2.26 16.96 15.08
C TRP A 194 1.01 16.09 15.07
N SER A 195 -0.12 16.71 15.40
CA SER A 195 -1.45 16.11 15.33
C SER A 195 -2.42 17.07 14.64
N SER A 196 -3.37 16.51 13.89
CA SER A 196 -4.42 17.26 13.23
C SER A 196 -5.79 16.74 13.66
N PRO A 197 -6.74 17.64 14.01
CA PRO A 197 -8.12 17.22 14.25
C PRO A 197 -8.82 16.79 12.96
N GLY A 198 -8.26 17.09 11.78
CA GLY A 198 -8.86 16.75 10.48
C GLY A 198 -10.36 17.08 10.45
N LYS A 199 -11.17 16.05 10.22
CA LYS A 199 -12.64 16.12 10.35
C LYS A 199 -13.19 15.52 11.64
N GLY A 200 -12.32 14.98 12.50
CA GLY A 200 -12.69 14.35 13.76
C GLY A 200 -13.50 13.05 13.59
N GLU A 201 -13.29 12.37 12.47
CA GLU A 201 -14.00 11.17 12.03
C GLU A 201 -13.22 9.89 12.34
N LEU A 202 -13.90 8.75 12.34
CA LEU A 202 -13.21 7.47 12.45
C LEU A 202 -12.26 7.25 11.26
N SER A 203 -11.23 6.42 11.50
CA SER A 203 -10.37 5.90 10.42
C SER A 203 -11.20 5.07 9.45
N ALA A 204 -10.73 4.94 8.20
CA ALA A 204 -11.50 4.28 7.16
C ALA A 204 -10.67 3.33 6.28
N TYR A 205 -9.74 2.60 6.89
CA TYR A 205 -8.95 1.54 6.24
C TYR A 205 -7.94 2.03 5.17
N CYS A 206 -7.75 3.34 5.05
CA CYS A 206 -6.99 3.96 3.97
C CYS A 206 -5.51 4.12 4.35
N THR A 207 -4.60 3.56 3.56
CA THR A 207 -3.20 4.01 3.57
C THR A 207 -3.11 5.38 2.91
N PRO A 208 -2.60 6.42 3.60
CA PRO A 208 -2.47 7.76 3.04
C PRO A 208 -1.57 7.80 1.80
N LEU A 209 -1.83 8.77 0.93
CA LEU A 209 -0.97 9.12 -0.19
C LEU A 209 -0.18 10.38 0.15
N LEU A 210 1.15 10.33 -0.01
CA LEU A 210 2.01 11.51 0.05
C LEU A 210 2.26 12.03 -1.38
N ILE A 211 1.90 13.29 -1.63
CA ILE A 211 2.09 13.97 -2.91
C ILE A 211 3.16 15.03 -2.75
N GLU A 212 4.21 14.96 -3.55
CA GLU A 212 5.23 15.99 -3.62
C GLU A 212 4.84 17.04 -4.67
N LEU A 213 4.60 18.27 -4.23
CA LEU A 213 4.36 19.44 -5.07
C LEU A 213 5.58 20.37 -4.98
N PRO A 214 5.82 21.23 -5.99
CA PRO A 214 6.91 22.20 -5.93
C PRO A 214 6.90 23.08 -4.68
N SER A 215 5.71 23.38 -4.12
CA SER A 215 5.56 24.26 -2.96
C SER A 215 5.48 23.55 -1.61
N ARG A 216 5.09 22.26 -1.57
CA ARG A 216 4.86 21.51 -0.32
C ARG A 216 4.74 20.00 -0.55
N LYS A 217 4.81 19.22 0.54
CA LYS A 217 4.30 17.84 0.55
C LYS A 217 2.88 17.81 1.12
N LEU A 218 1.98 17.14 0.43
CA LEU A 218 0.57 17.01 0.80
C LEU A 218 0.29 15.57 1.22
N LEU A 219 -0.26 15.39 2.41
CA LEU A 219 -0.75 14.10 2.89
C LEU A 219 -2.25 14.02 2.60
N VAL A 220 -2.65 13.08 1.75
CA VAL A 220 -4.05 12.82 1.40
C VAL A 220 -4.49 11.50 2.01
N SER A 221 -5.59 11.50 2.75
CA SER A 221 -6.18 10.29 3.33
C SER A 221 -7.70 10.32 3.22
N MET A 222 -8.33 9.22 3.61
CA MET A 222 -9.78 9.09 3.70
C MET A 222 -10.17 8.69 5.12
N THR A 223 -11.06 9.45 5.72
CA THR A 223 -11.75 9.14 6.98
C THR A 223 -13.17 8.69 6.68
N ALA A 224 -13.94 8.36 7.73
CA ALA A 224 -15.25 7.74 7.61
C ALA A 224 -16.20 8.40 6.60
N ASP A 225 -16.15 9.73 6.45
CA ASP A 225 -17.09 10.48 5.62
C ASP A 225 -16.41 11.51 4.67
N HIS A 226 -15.08 11.63 4.70
CA HIS A 226 -14.35 12.62 3.89
C HIS A 226 -13.03 12.10 3.32
N ILE A 227 -12.68 12.61 2.14
CA ILE A 227 -11.29 12.74 1.68
C ILE A 227 -10.72 14.00 2.32
N ILE A 228 -9.51 13.92 2.85
CA ILE A 228 -8.83 15.05 3.50
C ILE A 228 -7.45 15.27 2.91
N GLY A 229 -7.06 16.53 2.77
CA GLY A 229 -5.72 16.94 2.37
C GLY A 229 -5.08 17.82 3.43
N LEU A 230 -3.90 17.42 3.90
CA LEU A 230 -3.15 18.10 4.96
C LEU A 230 -1.76 18.46 4.47
N ASP A 231 -1.24 19.59 4.94
CA ASP A 231 0.19 19.86 4.80
C ASP A 231 0.98 18.86 5.63
N ALA A 232 1.84 18.06 4.99
CA ALA A 232 2.57 16.98 5.67
C ALA A 232 3.60 17.52 6.69
N LYS A 233 3.99 18.79 6.56
CA LYS A 233 4.97 19.42 7.45
C LYS A 233 4.44 19.63 8.87
N ASP A 234 3.19 20.06 8.99
CA ASP A 234 2.63 20.52 10.28
C ASP A 234 1.22 20.00 10.57
N GLY A 235 0.64 19.19 9.69
CA GLY A 235 -0.69 18.61 9.87
C GLY A 235 -1.83 19.61 9.66
N LYS A 236 -1.55 20.81 9.14
CA LYS A 236 -2.61 21.79 8.83
C LYS A 236 -3.52 21.21 7.75
N MET A 237 -4.81 21.05 8.08
CA MET A 237 -5.82 20.69 7.09
C MET A 237 -5.99 21.83 6.08
N LEU A 238 -5.81 21.52 4.80
CA LEU A 238 -5.90 22.48 3.70
C LEU A 238 -7.30 22.44 3.07
N TRP A 239 -7.84 21.23 2.89
CA TRP A 239 -9.15 21.01 2.29
C TRP A 239 -9.74 19.66 2.71
N SER A 240 -11.04 19.50 2.46
CA SER A 240 -11.76 18.24 2.60
C SER A 240 -12.82 18.11 1.51
N HIS A 241 -13.15 16.89 1.10
CA HIS A 241 -14.22 16.60 0.15
C HIS A 241 -15.10 15.46 0.69
N PRO A 242 -16.44 15.58 0.74
CA PRO A 242 -17.30 14.51 1.22
C PRO A 242 -17.16 13.24 0.36
N GLN A 243 -17.02 12.09 1.00
CA GLN A 243 -16.95 10.78 0.36
C GLN A 243 -17.43 9.76 1.39
N THR A 244 -18.69 9.36 1.30
CA THR A 244 -19.34 8.53 2.32
C THR A 244 -19.73 7.19 1.73
N ASN A 245 -19.86 6.17 2.56
CA ASN A 245 -20.65 4.99 2.20
C ASN A 245 -21.26 4.37 3.45
N ARG A 246 -22.23 3.47 3.25
CA ARG A 246 -23.02 2.85 4.32
C ARG A 246 -22.20 2.15 5.42
N TRP A 247 -20.92 1.86 5.18
CA TRP A 247 -20.04 1.14 6.10
C TRP A 247 -18.75 1.89 6.45
N GLN A 248 -18.58 3.13 5.98
CA GLN A 248 -17.39 3.95 6.26
C GLN A 248 -16.07 3.25 5.86
N VAL A 249 -16.09 2.47 4.76
CA VAL A 249 -14.92 1.72 4.27
C VAL A 249 -14.31 2.41 3.07
N HIS A 250 -13.07 2.85 3.20
CA HIS A 250 -12.31 3.55 2.17
C HIS A 250 -10.92 2.94 2.00
N ALA A 251 -10.84 1.61 1.79
CA ALA A 251 -9.59 0.85 1.83
C ALA A 251 -8.63 1.08 0.65
N ASN A 252 -8.99 1.93 -0.32
CA ASN A 252 -8.16 2.20 -1.48
C ASN A 252 -7.32 3.47 -1.26
N THR A 253 -6.01 3.35 -1.43
CA THR A 253 -5.12 4.51 -1.50
C THR A 253 -5.51 5.40 -2.70
N PRO A 254 -5.64 6.72 -2.53
CA PRO A 254 -5.88 7.64 -3.63
C PRO A 254 -4.80 7.55 -4.72
N ILE A 255 -5.15 7.91 -5.95
CA ILE A 255 -4.22 7.93 -7.09
C ILE A 255 -4.00 9.38 -7.51
N TYR A 256 -2.74 9.82 -7.62
CA TYR A 256 -2.38 11.15 -8.08
C TYR A 256 -1.61 11.10 -9.39
N HIS A 257 -1.98 11.96 -10.34
CA HIS A 257 -1.27 12.13 -11.61
C HIS A 257 -1.64 13.47 -12.26
N ASP A 258 -0.63 14.23 -12.70
CA ASP A 258 -0.77 15.49 -13.45
C ASP A 258 -1.80 16.47 -12.83
N GLY A 259 -1.69 16.73 -11.52
CA GLY A 259 -2.58 17.64 -10.80
C GLY A 259 -3.98 17.07 -10.53
N GLY A 260 -4.30 15.87 -11.00
CA GLY A 260 -5.51 15.15 -10.67
C GLY A 260 -5.32 14.18 -9.51
N LEU A 261 -6.31 14.10 -8.63
CA LEU A 261 -6.40 13.13 -7.53
C LEU A 261 -7.69 12.35 -7.67
N PHE A 262 -7.58 11.03 -7.75
CA PHE A 262 -8.73 10.13 -7.84
C PHE A 262 -8.88 9.34 -6.55
N CYS A 263 -10.07 9.45 -5.95
CA CYS A 263 -10.46 8.76 -4.72
C CYS A 263 -11.71 7.95 -5.02
N PHE A 264 -11.76 6.70 -4.55
CA PHE A 264 -12.81 5.77 -4.94
C PHE A 264 -13.11 4.76 -3.85
N SER A 265 -14.36 4.31 -3.80
CA SER A 265 -14.86 3.53 -2.68
C SER A 265 -15.94 2.55 -3.10
N GLY A 266 -16.00 1.44 -2.37
CA GLY A 266 -16.94 0.36 -2.62
C GLY A 266 -18.38 0.70 -2.29
N TYR A 267 -19.21 -0.33 -2.24
CA TYR A 267 -20.61 -0.21 -1.82
C TYR A 267 -21.45 0.75 -2.67
N GLY A 268 -21.09 0.92 -3.94
CA GLY A 268 -21.81 1.77 -4.91
C GLY A 268 -21.49 3.26 -4.79
N GLN A 269 -20.52 3.67 -3.96
CA GLN A 269 -20.13 5.08 -3.85
C GLN A 269 -19.42 5.58 -5.12
N GLY A 270 -18.69 4.70 -5.80
CA GLY A 270 -17.95 5.06 -7.00
C GLY A 270 -16.69 5.88 -6.72
N GLY A 271 -16.22 6.57 -7.74
CA GLY A 271 -15.00 7.35 -7.72
C GLY A 271 -15.19 8.80 -8.13
N VAL A 272 -14.44 9.68 -7.47
CA VAL A 272 -14.36 11.11 -7.76
C VAL A 272 -12.94 11.48 -8.15
N LYS A 273 -12.79 12.18 -9.27
CA LYS A 273 -11.54 12.88 -9.58
C LYS A 273 -11.65 14.33 -9.17
N LEU A 274 -10.69 14.76 -8.38
CA LEU A 274 -10.47 16.12 -7.93
C LEU A 274 -9.28 16.71 -8.68
N GLU A 275 -9.38 17.97 -9.10
CA GLU A 275 -8.22 18.75 -9.57
C GLU A 275 -7.65 19.51 -8.38
N LEU A 276 -6.37 19.28 -8.11
CA LEU A 276 -5.61 20.01 -7.10
C LEU A 276 -5.16 21.34 -7.67
N ASN A 277 -5.27 22.39 -6.87
CA ASN A 277 -4.52 23.61 -7.14
C ASN A 277 -3.01 23.30 -7.14
N ALA A 278 -2.22 24.03 -7.92
CA ALA A 278 -0.78 23.79 -8.10
C ALA A 278 0.00 23.82 -6.78
N ASP A 279 -0.47 24.62 -5.81
CA ASP A 279 0.12 24.69 -4.47
C ASP A 279 -0.48 23.70 -3.46
N GLY A 280 -1.45 22.88 -3.87
CA GLY A 280 -2.15 21.89 -3.04
C GLY A 280 -3.16 22.47 -2.02
N SER A 281 -3.42 23.78 -2.05
CA SER A 281 -4.24 24.46 -1.04
C SER A 281 -5.74 24.17 -1.14
N SER A 282 -6.22 23.74 -2.32
CA SER A 282 -7.63 23.48 -2.57
C SER A 282 -7.82 22.43 -3.65
N VAL A 283 -9.04 21.93 -3.74
CA VAL A 283 -9.49 20.98 -4.74
C VAL A 283 -10.81 21.43 -5.36
N LYS A 284 -11.03 21.07 -6.62
CA LYS A 284 -12.34 21.15 -7.28
C LYS A 284 -12.67 19.81 -7.93
N LYS A 285 -13.94 19.44 -7.97
CA LYS A 285 -14.38 18.22 -8.65
C LYS A 285 -14.17 18.36 -10.16
N ALA A 286 -13.43 17.44 -10.77
CA ALA A 286 -13.27 17.31 -12.21
C ALA A 286 -14.45 16.51 -12.78
N TRP A 287 -14.60 15.28 -12.31
CA TRP A 287 -15.65 14.36 -12.73
C TRP A 287 -15.94 13.32 -11.64
N PHE A 288 -17.04 12.61 -11.80
CA PHE A 288 -17.48 11.52 -10.93
C PHE A 288 -17.95 10.35 -11.79
N ASN A 289 -17.69 9.12 -11.33
CA ASN A 289 -18.13 7.89 -11.98
C ASN A 289 -18.58 6.86 -10.93
N ASP A 290 -19.88 6.56 -10.90
CA ASP A 290 -20.51 5.61 -9.96
C ASP A 290 -20.10 4.15 -10.23
N LYS A 291 -19.62 3.85 -11.44
CA LYS A 291 -19.14 2.53 -11.83
C LYS A 291 -17.70 2.23 -11.38
N LEU A 292 -16.95 3.21 -10.89
CA LEU A 292 -15.61 2.99 -10.32
C LEU A 292 -15.69 2.72 -8.81
N ASP A 293 -16.48 1.73 -8.43
CA ASP A 293 -16.85 1.42 -7.05
C ASP A 293 -16.01 0.29 -6.43
N ASN A 294 -14.68 0.32 -6.59
CA ASN A 294 -13.84 -0.73 -5.99
C ASN A 294 -13.85 -0.64 -4.45
N ARG A 295 -13.96 -1.78 -3.75
CA ARG A 295 -13.95 -1.83 -2.27
C ARG A 295 -12.57 -2.11 -1.66
N ILE A 296 -11.89 -3.17 -2.10
CA ILE A 296 -10.63 -3.69 -1.51
C ILE A 296 -9.75 -4.34 -2.60
N GLY A 297 -9.48 -3.62 -3.69
CA GLY A 297 -8.66 -4.13 -4.81
C GLY A 297 -7.74 -3.09 -5.44
N GLY A 298 -8.01 -1.81 -5.19
CA GLY A 298 -7.32 -0.70 -5.82
C GLY A 298 -7.60 -0.59 -7.31
N MET A 299 -6.92 0.36 -7.92
CA MET A 299 -6.86 0.57 -9.36
C MET A 299 -5.42 0.93 -9.72
N VAL A 300 -5.07 0.79 -11.00
CA VAL A 300 -3.80 1.27 -11.56
C VAL A 300 -4.09 2.29 -12.65
N LEU A 301 -3.24 3.32 -12.75
CA LEU A 301 -3.29 4.30 -13.83
C LEU A 301 -2.12 4.05 -14.78
N ILE A 302 -2.42 3.73 -16.04
CA ILE A 302 -1.43 3.43 -17.07
C ILE A 302 -1.84 4.16 -18.34
N ASP A 303 -0.91 4.92 -18.92
CA ASP A 303 -1.07 5.63 -20.20
C ASP A 303 -2.37 6.46 -20.31
N GLY A 304 -2.77 7.09 -19.20
CA GLY A 304 -3.97 7.93 -19.14
C GLY A 304 -5.28 7.17 -18.90
N TYR A 305 -5.24 5.88 -18.55
CA TYR A 305 -6.42 5.07 -18.26
C TYR A 305 -6.34 4.40 -16.89
N LEU A 306 -7.44 4.49 -16.14
CA LEU A 306 -7.64 3.78 -14.89
C LEU A 306 -8.14 2.37 -15.18
N TYR A 307 -7.50 1.36 -14.59
CA TYR A 307 -7.88 -0.04 -14.68
C TYR A 307 -8.18 -0.62 -13.31
N GLY A 308 -9.28 -1.36 -13.20
CA GLY A 308 -9.61 -2.12 -12.00
C GLY A 308 -11.03 -2.68 -12.00
N SER A 309 -11.39 -3.38 -10.93
CA SER A 309 -12.70 -4.01 -10.79
C SER A 309 -13.64 -3.25 -9.85
N GLY A 310 -14.95 -3.36 -10.04
CA GLY A 310 -15.95 -2.76 -9.14
C GLY A 310 -16.55 -3.74 -8.12
N ASP A 311 -17.09 -3.22 -7.02
CA ASP A 311 -17.62 -4.00 -5.88
C ASP A 311 -19.07 -4.46 -6.07
N ASN A 312 -20.01 -3.51 -6.25
CA ASN A 312 -21.42 -3.82 -6.49
C ASN A 312 -21.66 -4.14 -7.97
N ASN A 313 -20.99 -3.43 -8.88
CA ASN A 313 -21.15 -3.70 -10.30
C ASN A 313 -20.45 -4.98 -10.77
N ARG A 314 -19.42 -5.45 -10.05
CA ARG A 314 -18.69 -6.71 -10.28
C ARG A 314 -18.07 -6.84 -11.69
N GLN A 315 -17.63 -5.73 -12.28
CA GLN A 315 -17.00 -5.69 -13.60
C GLN A 315 -15.60 -5.09 -13.54
N TRP A 316 -14.70 -5.60 -14.37
CA TRP A 316 -13.41 -4.98 -14.71
C TRP A 316 -13.61 -3.87 -15.72
N ARG A 317 -12.95 -2.74 -15.54
CA ARG A 317 -13.14 -1.55 -16.40
C ARG A 317 -11.82 -0.90 -16.78
N ALA A 318 -11.83 -0.24 -17.92
CA ALA A 318 -10.91 0.86 -18.23
C ALA A 318 -11.69 2.16 -18.35
N VAL A 319 -11.17 3.22 -17.72
CA VAL A 319 -11.76 4.57 -17.75
C VAL A 319 -10.71 5.59 -18.09
N ASP A 320 -11.01 6.52 -18.99
CA ASP A 320 -10.12 7.62 -19.36
C ASP A 320 -9.92 8.59 -18.17
N TRP A 321 -8.67 8.83 -17.82
CA TRP A 321 -8.27 9.67 -16.67
C TRP A 321 -8.76 11.11 -16.80
N LYS A 322 -8.80 11.66 -18.01
CA LYS A 322 -9.13 13.06 -18.24
C LYS A 322 -10.63 13.30 -18.11
N THR A 323 -11.42 12.39 -18.69
CA THR A 323 -12.86 12.58 -18.91
C THR A 323 -13.75 11.77 -17.97
N GLY A 324 -13.24 10.67 -17.40
CA GLY A 324 -14.05 9.70 -16.66
C GLY A 324 -14.88 8.78 -17.57
N GLU A 325 -14.68 8.84 -18.89
CA GLU A 325 -15.37 8.00 -19.87
C GLU A 325 -14.93 6.54 -19.80
N GLU A 326 -15.90 5.65 -19.69
CA GLU A 326 -15.70 4.21 -19.76
C GLU A 326 -15.30 3.77 -21.17
N LYS A 327 -14.18 3.06 -21.28
CA LYS A 327 -13.70 2.48 -22.55
C LYS A 327 -14.19 1.05 -22.75
N TYR A 328 -14.20 0.25 -21.68
CA TYR A 328 -14.84 -1.05 -21.68
C TYR A 328 -15.25 -1.49 -20.28
N ALA A 329 -16.07 -2.54 -20.23
CA ALA A 329 -16.36 -3.33 -19.05
C ALA A 329 -16.28 -4.83 -19.37
N SER A 330 -15.80 -5.66 -18.46
CA SER A 330 -15.71 -7.13 -18.62
C SER A 330 -16.09 -7.87 -17.33
N THR A 331 -16.64 -9.07 -17.51
CA THR A 331 -16.94 -10.05 -16.45
C THR A 331 -16.10 -11.33 -16.58
N ASP A 332 -15.06 -11.32 -17.42
CA ASP A 332 -14.25 -12.52 -17.72
C ASP A 332 -13.53 -13.05 -16.47
N ILE A 333 -13.21 -12.16 -15.52
CA ILE A 333 -12.68 -12.49 -14.20
C ILE A 333 -13.63 -11.90 -13.15
N GLY A 334 -13.78 -12.59 -12.01
CA GLY A 334 -14.49 -12.03 -10.85
C GLY A 334 -13.84 -10.75 -10.34
N LYS A 335 -14.57 -9.95 -9.56
CA LYS A 335 -13.97 -8.75 -8.93
C LYS A 335 -12.79 -9.13 -8.04
N GLY A 336 -11.85 -8.20 -7.87
CA GLY A 336 -10.74 -8.33 -6.94
C GLY A 336 -9.64 -7.31 -7.18
N VAL A 337 -8.41 -7.72 -6.87
CA VAL A 337 -7.22 -6.88 -6.83
C VAL A 337 -6.56 -6.76 -8.20
N VAL A 338 -6.03 -5.57 -8.50
CA VAL A 338 -5.19 -5.31 -9.67
C VAL A 338 -3.83 -4.76 -9.29
N VAL A 339 -2.79 -5.32 -9.90
CA VAL A 339 -1.46 -4.72 -10.05
C VAL A 339 -1.02 -4.80 -11.52
N ALA A 340 0.00 -4.06 -11.90
CA ALA A 340 0.45 -4.02 -13.28
C ALA A 340 1.97 -3.95 -13.39
N ALA A 341 2.49 -4.52 -14.46
CA ALA A 341 3.89 -4.42 -14.86
C ALA A 341 3.99 -4.72 -16.35
N ASP A 342 4.97 -4.10 -17.00
CA ASP A 342 5.36 -4.46 -18.37
C ASP A 342 4.16 -4.51 -19.35
N GLY A 343 3.26 -3.52 -19.32
CA GLY A 343 2.09 -3.46 -20.19
C GLY A 343 0.99 -4.50 -19.91
N MET A 344 1.10 -5.28 -18.84
CA MET A 344 0.10 -6.27 -18.44
C MET A 344 -0.55 -5.91 -17.09
N LEU A 345 -1.83 -6.22 -16.97
CA LEU A 345 -2.59 -6.25 -15.73
C LEU A 345 -2.57 -7.66 -15.15
N TYR A 346 -2.26 -7.76 -13.86
CA TYR A 346 -2.35 -8.97 -13.06
C TYR A 346 -3.61 -8.86 -12.19
N CYS A 347 -4.60 -9.66 -12.53
CA CYS A 347 -5.96 -9.59 -12.01
C CYS A 347 -6.20 -10.77 -11.06
N TYR A 348 -6.34 -10.51 -9.76
CA TYR A 348 -6.59 -11.55 -8.76
C TYR A 348 -7.96 -11.38 -8.12
N SER A 349 -8.86 -12.31 -8.39
CA SER A 349 -10.26 -12.21 -7.95
C SER A 349 -10.52 -12.79 -6.56
N ASP A 350 -11.61 -12.33 -5.95
CA ASP A 350 -12.18 -12.90 -4.72
C ASP A 350 -12.58 -14.38 -4.87
N ARG A 351 -12.61 -14.93 -6.09
CA ARG A 351 -12.91 -16.35 -6.39
C ARG A 351 -11.66 -17.21 -6.56
N GLY A 352 -10.47 -16.64 -6.38
CA GLY A 352 -9.19 -17.32 -6.56
C GLY A 352 -8.72 -17.42 -8.01
N GLU A 353 -9.39 -16.75 -8.94
CA GLU A 353 -8.92 -16.62 -10.32
C GLU A 353 -7.74 -15.65 -10.38
N LEU A 354 -6.62 -16.07 -10.95
CA LEU A 354 -5.47 -15.22 -11.26
C LEU A 354 -5.35 -15.11 -12.78
N GLY A 355 -5.48 -13.89 -13.32
CA GLY A 355 -5.45 -13.62 -14.75
C GLY A 355 -4.38 -12.60 -15.15
N LEU A 356 -4.02 -12.68 -16.43
CA LEU A 356 -3.10 -11.79 -17.12
C LEU A 356 -3.82 -11.17 -18.31
N ALA A 357 -4.00 -9.86 -18.28
CA ALA A 357 -4.72 -9.08 -19.28
C ALA A 357 -3.84 -7.97 -19.84
N GLU A 358 -4.05 -7.55 -21.08
CA GLU A 358 -3.32 -6.39 -21.64
C GLU A 358 -3.81 -5.08 -20.98
N ALA A 359 -2.87 -4.18 -20.65
CA ALA A 359 -3.20 -2.85 -20.13
C ALA A 359 -3.52 -1.87 -21.27
N THR A 360 -4.64 -2.08 -21.96
CA THR A 360 -5.06 -1.28 -23.12
C THR A 360 -6.52 -0.84 -23.00
N PRO A 361 -6.91 0.37 -23.45
CA PRO A 361 -8.30 0.81 -23.42
C PRO A 361 -9.17 0.14 -24.50
N ALA A 362 -8.60 -0.64 -25.41
CA ALA A 362 -9.34 -1.26 -26.52
C ALA A 362 -10.27 -2.41 -26.09
N GLY A 363 -10.02 -3.02 -24.93
CA GLY A 363 -10.75 -4.16 -24.38
C GLY A 363 -10.00 -4.79 -23.23
N PHE A 364 -10.67 -5.66 -22.45
CA PHE A 364 -10.01 -6.33 -21.32
C PHE A 364 -8.92 -7.31 -21.74
N ASN A 365 -9.02 -7.89 -22.95
CA ASN A 365 -7.97 -8.70 -23.58
C ASN A 365 -7.30 -9.69 -22.61
N LEU A 366 -8.09 -10.62 -22.05
CA LEU A 366 -7.58 -11.65 -21.15
C LEU A 366 -6.71 -12.65 -21.93
N VAL A 367 -5.42 -12.70 -21.63
CA VAL A 367 -4.43 -13.53 -22.34
C VAL A 367 -4.20 -14.87 -21.65
N SER A 368 -4.23 -14.89 -20.31
CA SER A 368 -4.02 -16.11 -19.54
C SER A 368 -4.78 -16.09 -18.23
N GLN A 369 -5.16 -17.25 -17.73
CA GLN A 369 -5.85 -17.40 -16.45
C GLN A 369 -5.49 -18.73 -15.81
N THR A 370 -5.38 -18.75 -14.49
CA THR A 370 -5.26 -19.95 -13.68
C THR A 370 -6.06 -19.77 -12.37
N LYS A 371 -6.13 -20.83 -11.57
CA LYS A 371 -6.75 -20.79 -10.24
C LYS A 371 -5.68 -20.93 -9.16
N VAL A 372 -5.78 -20.12 -8.13
CA VAL A 372 -4.94 -20.21 -6.93
C VAL A 372 -5.54 -21.27 -6.01
N GLU A 373 -4.89 -22.43 -5.95
CA GLU A 373 -5.38 -23.60 -5.21
C GLU A 373 -4.73 -23.77 -3.84
N LEU A 374 -3.54 -23.18 -3.62
CA LEU A 374 -2.84 -23.21 -2.34
C LEU A 374 -3.35 -22.12 -1.40
N GLY A 375 -3.24 -22.34 -0.09
CA GLY A 375 -3.64 -21.39 0.95
C GLY A 375 -5.06 -21.57 1.45
N THR A 376 -5.52 -20.63 2.27
CA THR A 376 -6.82 -20.71 2.95
C THR A 376 -7.52 -19.35 3.04
N GLY A 377 -8.83 -19.37 3.28
CA GLY A 377 -9.59 -18.16 3.58
C GLY A 377 -9.95 -17.33 2.34
N GLN A 378 -9.84 -16.00 2.47
CA GLN A 378 -10.25 -15.06 1.42
C GLN A 378 -9.09 -14.66 0.51
N HIS A 379 -9.39 -14.49 -0.77
CA HIS A 379 -8.47 -14.07 -1.84
C HIS A 379 -8.31 -12.53 -1.92
N TRP A 380 -8.00 -11.87 -0.79
CA TRP A 380 -7.98 -10.39 -0.69
C TRP A 380 -6.58 -9.76 -0.71
N SER A 381 -5.52 -10.56 -0.62
CA SER A 381 -4.15 -10.02 -0.59
C SER A 381 -3.73 -9.45 -1.93
N HIS A 382 -2.96 -8.36 -1.89
CA HIS A 382 -2.44 -7.76 -3.10
C HIS A 382 -1.18 -8.49 -3.58
N PRO A 383 -1.13 -8.92 -4.85
CA PRO A 383 0.08 -9.50 -5.42
C PRO A 383 1.23 -8.48 -5.44
N VAL A 384 2.47 -8.98 -5.42
CA VAL A 384 3.68 -8.15 -5.50
C VAL A 384 4.60 -8.71 -6.57
N ILE A 385 5.13 -7.85 -7.42
CA ILE A 385 6.11 -8.24 -8.44
C ILE A 385 7.49 -7.81 -7.96
N ASN A 386 8.42 -8.77 -7.92
CA ASN A 386 9.81 -8.54 -7.54
C ASN A 386 10.74 -9.55 -8.24
N ASP A 387 11.79 -9.07 -8.90
CA ASP A 387 12.84 -9.86 -9.55
C ASP A 387 12.32 -10.95 -10.51
N GLY A 388 11.37 -10.59 -11.38
CA GLY A 388 10.80 -11.50 -12.38
C GLY A 388 9.86 -12.55 -11.79
N ARG A 389 9.35 -12.30 -10.58
CA ARG A 389 8.45 -13.21 -9.86
C ARG A 389 7.20 -12.47 -9.41
N LEU A 390 6.08 -13.16 -9.49
CA LEU A 390 4.81 -12.73 -8.91
C LEU A 390 4.63 -13.44 -7.56
N TYR A 391 4.53 -12.65 -6.51
CA TYR A 391 4.30 -13.12 -5.16
C TYR A 391 2.85 -12.90 -4.77
N LEU A 392 2.20 -13.95 -4.30
CA LEU A 392 0.80 -13.93 -3.96
C LEU A 392 0.54 -14.62 -2.63
N ARG A 393 -0.08 -13.90 -1.70
CA ARG A 393 -0.57 -14.48 -0.46
C ARG A 393 -2.02 -14.95 -0.63
N HIS A 394 -2.33 -16.12 -0.06
CA HIS A 394 -3.68 -16.59 0.17
C HIS A 394 -3.79 -17.16 1.59
N GLY A 395 -4.31 -16.35 2.52
CA GLY A 395 -4.38 -16.68 3.94
C GLY A 395 -3.04 -17.06 4.54
N ASN A 396 -2.90 -18.35 4.88
CA ASN A 396 -1.72 -18.91 5.54
C ASN A 396 -0.55 -19.27 4.61
N THR A 397 -0.67 -19.04 3.30
CA THR A 397 0.37 -19.38 2.32
C THR A 397 0.84 -18.17 1.52
N LEU A 398 2.14 -18.04 1.29
CA LEU A 398 2.74 -17.19 0.27
C LEU A 398 3.26 -18.05 -0.87
N ILE A 399 2.89 -17.71 -2.10
CA ILE A 399 3.25 -18.41 -3.32
C ILE A 399 4.15 -17.51 -4.16
N ALA A 400 5.24 -18.04 -4.70
CA ALA A 400 6.09 -17.36 -5.67
C ALA A 400 5.92 -18.03 -7.04
N TYR A 401 5.47 -17.26 -8.01
CA TYR A 401 5.35 -17.68 -9.41
C TYR A 401 6.48 -17.08 -10.24
N LYS A 402 7.06 -17.88 -11.13
CA LYS A 402 8.02 -17.40 -12.13
C LYS A 402 7.28 -16.75 -13.29
N ILE A 403 7.59 -15.48 -13.55
CA ILE A 403 6.97 -14.70 -14.62
C ILE A 403 8.01 -14.04 -15.55
N LYS A 404 9.25 -14.53 -15.54
CA LYS A 404 10.35 -14.11 -16.40
C LYS A 404 11.22 -15.28 -16.84
#